data_AF-A0A1X7HER5-F1
#
_entry.id   AF-A0A1X7HER5-F1
#
_cell.length_a   1.000
_cell.length_b   1.000
_cell.length_c   1.000
_cell.angle_alpha   90.00
_cell.angle_beta   90.00
_cell.angle_gamma   90.00
#
_symmetry.space_group_name_H-M   'P 1'
#
loop_
_entity.id
_entity.type
_entity.pdbx_description
1 polymer ?
#
loop_
_entity_poly.entity_id
_entity_poly.type
_entity_poly.pdbx_seq_one_letter_code
_entity_poly.pdbx_strand_id
1 'polypeptide(L)'
;MFNLQNLWPKGYSCSTGKDCGFVIWKDFRGVNINLKKAKALAEGREILIKNIPGKEGKASYDLYLKLLPDGKFDTRFPTVDDESLGDCPKCGKAIVEGSKIFGCSGWKEGCNFRIGKTFRRIDMPAAAVKSLLVGRKVLMKGFQSEKGSYDLVLYIENYELKSRFPDPSELSLGVCPICKKHVVERSTFFSCSNAKCSFRLPKTFLEQTIKASQMKKLLRSGKTDLIEGLKGGKHGTFDTRLGYDRENNRYSFVK
;
A
#
# COMPACT_ATOMS: atom_id res chain seq x y z
N MET A 1 24.57 -23.01 2.11
CA MET A 1 23.56 -22.11 1.50
C MET A 1 22.98 -22.82 0.29
N PHE A 2 21.66 -23.03 0.26
CA PHE A 2 20.98 -23.68 -0.86
C PHE A 2 20.66 -22.65 -1.94
N ASN A 3 21.13 -22.86 -3.17
CA ASN A 3 20.80 -22.01 -4.31
C ASN A 3 19.62 -22.64 -5.05
N LEU A 4 18.43 -22.03 -4.94
CA LEU A 4 17.18 -22.56 -5.50
C LEU A 4 16.96 -22.08 -6.94
N GLN A 5 16.61 -23.00 -7.84
CA GLN A 5 16.21 -22.71 -9.21
C GLN A 5 14.82 -23.27 -9.52
N ASN A 6 14.13 -22.60 -10.45
CA ASN A 6 12.79 -23.00 -10.92
C ASN A 6 12.93 -24.10 -11.99
N LEU A 7 13.46 -25.25 -11.59
CA LEU A 7 13.81 -26.35 -12.50
C LEU A 7 12.63 -27.32 -12.73
N TRP A 8 11.56 -27.23 -11.93
CA TRP A 8 10.42 -28.13 -11.95
C TRP A 8 9.07 -27.39 -11.91
N PRO A 9 8.02 -27.82 -12.65
CA PRO A 9 6.74 -27.11 -12.69
C PRO A 9 6.07 -27.04 -11.31
N LYS A 10 6.25 -28.07 -10.48
CA LYS A 10 5.55 -28.24 -9.19
C LYS A 10 6.35 -27.80 -7.94
N GLY A 11 7.64 -27.49 -8.06
CA GLY A 11 8.50 -27.21 -6.90
C GLY A 11 9.78 -26.44 -7.22
N TYR A 12 10.51 -26.05 -6.19
CA TYR A 12 11.86 -25.46 -6.26
C TYR A 12 12.88 -26.48 -5.77
N SER A 13 13.98 -26.66 -6.51
CA SER A 13 15.04 -27.61 -6.20
C SER A 13 16.41 -26.94 -6.20
N CYS A 14 17.41 -27.64 -5.67
CA CYS A 14 18.79 -27.16 -5.61
C CYS A 14 19.43 -27.13 -7.01
N SER A 15 20.22 -26.09 -7.28
CA SER A 15 20.89 -25.92 -8.57
C SER A 15 22.17 -26.74 -8.75
N THR A 16 22.68 -27.38 -7.69
CA THR A 16 24.08 -27.86 -7.63
C THR A 16 24.28 -29.38 -7.52
N GLY A 17 23.30 -30.23 -7.79
CA GLY A 17 23.61 -31.66 -7.89
C GLY A 17 22.46 -32.54 -8.33
N LYS A 18 22.75 -33.48 -9.23
CA LYS A 18 21.86 -34.59 -9.63
C LYS A 18 21.43 -35.48 -8.45
N ASP A 19 22.08 -35.32 -7.29
CA ASP A 19 21.88 -36.14 -6.09
C ASP A 19 21.16 -35.42 -4.93
N CYS A 20 20.77 -34.14 -5.10
CA CYS A 20 19.99 -33.44 -4.08
C CYS A 20 18.48 -33.66 -4.33
N GLY A 21 17.90 -34.64 -3.66
CA GLY A 21 16.46 -34.97 -3.74
C GLY A 21 15.52 -33.98 -3.05
N PHE A 22 16.04 -32.88 -2.50
CA PHE A 22 15.24 -31.91 -1.75
C PHE A 22 14.42 -30.99 -2.68
N VAL A 23 13.11 -30.94 -2.44
CA VAL A 23 12.16 -30.11 -3.20
C VAL A 23 11.26 -29.34 -2.24
N ILE A 24 11.22 -28.01 -2.41
CA ILE A 24 10.18 -27.17 -1.81
C ILE A 24 9.01 -27.12 -2.77
N TRP A 25 7.91 -27.78 -2.42
CA TRP A 25 6.68 -27.75 -3.22
C TRP A 25 6.10 -26.33 -3.29
N LYS A 26 5.58 -25.97 -4.47
CA LYS A 26 4.92 -24.67 -4.69
C LYS A 26 3.54 -24.61 -4.05
N ASP A 27 2.92 -25.75 -3.78
CA ASP A 27 1.67 -25.82 -3.02
C ASP A 27 1.97 -26.19 -1.57
N PHE A 28 1.45 -25.38 -0.65
CA PHE A 28 1.38 -25.72 0.75
C PHE A 28 -0.07 -25.62 1.21
N ARG A 29 -0.73 -26.77 1.30
CA ARG A 29 -2.12 -26.89 1.76
C ARG A 29 -3.08 -25.98 0.98
N GLY A 30 -2.93 -25.91 -0.34
CA GLY A 30 -3.76 -25.06 -1.20
C GLY A 30 -3.33 -23.60 -1.28
N VAL A 31 -2.22 -23.22 -0.67
CA VAL A 31 -1.64 -21.87 -0.79
C VAL A 31 -0.32 -21.92 -1.57
N ASN A 32 -0.18 -21.02 -2.54
CA ASN A 32 1.03 -20.95 -3.35
C ASN A 32 2.23 -20.36 -2.56
N ILE A 33 3.32 -21.11 -2.51
CA ILE A 33 4.66 -20.67 -2.13
C ILE A 33 5.35 -20.15 -3.39
N ASN A 34 5.53 -18.84 -3.47
CA ASN A 34 6.29 -18.21 -4.55
C ASN A 34 7.82 -18.29 -4.30
N LEU A 35 8.61 -17.91 -5.30
CA LEU A 35 10.07 -18.00 -5.24
C LEU A 35 10.67 -17.20 -4.08
N LYS A 36 10.09 -16.03 -3.75
CA LYS A 36 10.57 -15.20 -2.64
C LYS A 36 10.38 -15.92 -1.30
N LYS A 37 9.22 -16.55 -1.09
CA LYS A 37 8.91 -17.36 0.10
C LYS A 37 9.81 -18.60 0.17
N ALA A 38 9.99 -19.31 -0.95
CA ALA A 38 10.86 -20.49 -1.02
C ALA A 38 12.32 -20.17 -0.70
N LYS A 39 12.84 -19.05 -1.22
CA LYS A 39 14.19 -18.56 -0.86
C LYS A 39 14.31 -18.24 0.63
N ALA A 40 13.33 -17.54 1.20
CA ALA A 40 13.32 -17.24 2.64
C ALA A 40 13.34 -18.53 3.50
N LEU A 41 12.54 -19.54 3.14
CA LEU A 41 12.57 -20.85 3.79
C LEU A 41 13.95 -21.53 3.69
N ALA A 42 14.55 -21.54 2.50
CA ALA A 42 15.86 -22.13 2.28
C ALA A 42 17.01 -21.37 2.99
N GLU A 43 16.81 -20.09 3.29
CA GLU A 43 17.68 -19.28 4.14
C GLU A 43 17.44 -19.51 5.65
N GLY A 44 16.56 -20.44 6.02
CA GLY A 44 16.21 -20.76 7.41
C GLY A 44 15.27 -19.75 8.08
N ARG A 45 14.73 -18.80 7.31
CA ARG A 45 13.73 -17.83 7.82
C ARG A 45 12.37 -18.49 7.95
N GLU A 46 11.69 -18.13 9.00
CA GLU A 46 10.27 -18.43 9.16
C GLU A 46 9.43 -17.48 8.29
N ILE A 47 8.38 -17.99 7.64
CA ILE A 47 7.48 -17.20 6.81
C ILE A 47 6.03 -17.40 7.20
N LEU A 48 5.23 -16.35 7.12
CA LEU A 48 3.78 -16.43 7.31
C LEU A 48 3.08 -16.87 6.01
N ILE A 49 2.34 -17.97 6.09
CA ILE A 49 1.40 -18.42 5.07
C ILE A 49 0.00 -18.01 5.51
N LYS A 50 -0.64 -17.15 4.72
CA LYS A 50 -1.96 -16.60 5.02
C LYS A 50 -3.07 -17.31 4.29
N ASN A 51 -4.27 -17.29 4.86
CA ASN A 51 -5.52 -17.76 4.26
C ASN A 51 -5.45 -19.22 3.78
N ILE A 52 -4.83 -20.09 4.58
CA ILE A 52 -4.85 -21.53 4.33
C ILE A 52 -6.30 -22.00 4.42
N PRO A 53 -6.84 -22.66 3.38
CA PRO A 53 -8.21 -23.18 3.43
C PRO A 53 -8.43 -24.08 4.64
N GLY A 54 -9.51 -23.82 5.37
CA GLY A 54 -9.99 -24.72 6.41
C GLY A 54 -10.49 -26.03 5.79
N LYS A 55 -10.57 -27.08 6.63
CA LYS A 55 -11.39 -28.25 6.29
C LYS A 55 -12.86 -27.82 6.14
N GLU A 56 -13.67 -28.64 5.51
CA GLU A 56 -15.09 -28.36 5.23
C GLU A 56 -15.82 -27.71 6.43
N GLY A 57 -16.44 -26.55 6.17
CA GLY A 57 -17.13 -25.75 7.19
C GLY A 57 -16.25 -24.94 8.16
N LYS A 58 -14.91 -25.08 8.12
CA LYS A 58 -13.99 -24.32 8.96
C LYS A 58 -13.44 -23.10 8.24
N ALA A 59 -13.25 -22.02 9.00
CA ALA A 59 -12.62 -20.80 8.50
C ALA A 59 -11.18 -21.06 8.05
N SER A 60 -10.70 -20.21 7.12
CA SER A 60 -9.28 -20.18 6.77
C SER A 60 -8.45 -19.73 7.96
N TYR A 61 -7.18 -20.11 7.98
CA TYR A 61 -6.25 -19.79 9.05
C TYR A 61 -4.86 -19.48 8.51
N ASP A 62 -4.05 -18.83 9.34
CA ASP A 62 -2.67 -18.48 9.02
C ASP A 62 -1.72 -19.41 9.79
N LEU A 63 -0.57 -19.75 9.19
CA LEU A 63 0.50 -20.50 9.84
C LEU A 63 1.86 -19.90 9.50
N TYR A 64 2.73 -19.87 10.50
CA TYR A 64 4.15 -19.76 10.24
C TYR A 64 4.71 -21.10 9.79
N LEU A 65 5.58 -21.03 8.79
CA LEU A 65 6.25 -22.17 8.18
C LEU A 65 7.76 -21.96 8.27
N LYS A 66 8.48 -22.97 8.77
CA LYS A 66 9.94 -22.99 8.82
C LYS A 66 10.46 -24.28 8.20
N LEU A 67 11.50 -24.18 7.38
CA LEU A 67 12.19 -25.35 6.85
C LEU A 67 13.26 -25.79 7.85
N LEU A 68 13.21 -27.06 8.24
CA LEU A 68 14.17 -27.69 9.14
C LEU A 68 15.36 -28.27 8.35
N PRO A 69 16.52 -28.47 9.00
CA PRO A 69 17.70 -29.04 8.36
C PRO A 69 17.49 -30.44 7.77
N ASP A 70 16.55 -31.22 8.30
CA ASP A 70 16.18 -32.55 7.81
C ASP A 70 15.26 -32.51 6.57
N GLY A 71 14.97 -31.31 6.06
CA GLY A 71 14.11 -31.09 4.91
C GLY A 71 12.62 -31.08 5.22
N LYS A 72 12.22 -31.26 6.49
CA LYS A 72 10.81 -31.18 6.90
C LYS A 72 10.38 -29.75 7.18
N PHE A 73 9.08 -29.54 7.16
CA PHE A 73 8.48 -28.28 7.59
C PHE A 73 8.01 -28.36 9.03
N ASP A 74 8.39 -27.36 9.82
CA ASP A 74 7.78 -27.06 11.11
C ASP A 74 6.73 -25.96 10.95
N THR A 75 5.68 -26.02 11.76
CA THR A 75 4.58 -25.07 11.72
C THR A 75 4.12 -24.65 13.09
N ARG A 76 3.84 -23.36 13.26
CA ARG A 76 3.18 -22.80 14.44
C ARG A 76 2.09 -21.82 14.05
N PHE A 77 1.09 -21.65 14.92
CA PHE A 77 0.10 -20.59 14.76
C PHE A 77 0.71 -19.23 15.12
N PRO A 78 0.22 -18.13 14.49
CA PRO A 78 0.54 -16.78 14.93
C PRO A 78 0.19 -16.57 16.39
N THR A 79 1.08 -15.92 17.11
CA THR A 79 0.83 -15.40 18.46
C THR A 79 0.19 -14.02 18.37
N VAL A 80 -0.28 -13.49 19.52
CA VAL A 80 -0.80 -12.11 19.59
C VAL A 80 0.24 -11.08 19.12
N ASP A 81 1.52 -11.31 19.43
CA ASP A 81 2.60 -10.41 19.03
C ASP A 81 2.85 -10.45 17.52
N ASP A 82 2.71 -11.64 16.90
CA ASP A 82 2.81 -11.79 15.44
C ASP A 82 1.70 -11.04 14.68
N GLU A 83 0.50 -11.00 15.26
CA GLU A 83 -0.69 -10.34 14.69
C GLU A 83 -0.81 -8.86 15.08
N SER A 84 0.07 -8.39 15.97
CA SER A 84 0.03 -7.04 16.51
C SER A 84 0.18 -5.99 15.40
N LEU A 85 -0.71 -5.00 15.41
CA LEU A 85 -0.62 -3.79 14.62
C LEU A 85 0.17 -2.68 15.35
N GLY A 86 0.60 -2.94 16.58
CA GLY A 86 1.29 -1.98 17.45
C GLY A 86 0.64 -1.88 18.81
N ASP A 87 1.24 -1.05 19.65
CA ASP A 87 0.84 -0.96 21.06
C ASP A 87 -0.42 -0.12 21.24
N CYS A 88 -1.27 -0.55 22.17
CA CYS A 88 -2.46 0.18 22.56
C CYS A 88 -2.06 1.47 23.26
N PRO A 89 -2.51 2.65 22.78
CA PRO A 89 -2.13 3.91 23.41
C PRO A 89 -2.67 4.05 24.83
N LYS A 90 -3.72 3.29 25.19
CA LYS A 90 -4.34 3.33 26.52
C LYS A 90 -3.64 2.45 27.57
N CYS A 91 -3.09 1.31 27.18
CA CYS A 91 -2.58 0.31 28.15
C CYS A 91 -1.30 -0.42 27.72
N GLY A 92 -0.72 -0.12 26.56
CA GLY A 92 0.54 -0.69 26.07
C GLY A 92 0.44 -2.08 25.45
N LYS A 93 -0.69 -2.80 25.57
CA LYS A 93 -0.86 -4.14 24.99
C LYS A 93 -1.10 -4.12 23.49
N ALA A 94 -0.86 -5.23 22.80
CA ALA A 94 -1.05 -5.36 21.36
C ALA A 94 -2.47 -4.98 20.89
N ILE A 95 -2.54 -4.26 19.76
CA ILE A 95 -3.76 -4.09 18.99
C ILE A 95 -3.83 -5.16 17.91
N VAL A 96 -4.90 -5.95 17.91
CA VAL A 96 -5.12 -7.04 16.95
C VAL A 96 -6.30 -6.74 16.03
N GLU A 97 -6.28 -7.36 14.86
CA GLU A 97 -7.31 -7.19 13.84
C GLU A 97 -8.47 -8.18 14.04
N GLY A 98 -9.66 -7.67 14.39
CA GLY A 98 -10.89 -8.47 14.46
C GLY A 98 -11.76 -8.32 13.21
N SER A 99 -12.98 -8.88 13.21
CA SER A 99 -13.88 -8.82 12.04
C SER A 99 -14.45 -7.43 11.75
N LYS A 100 -14.74 -6.64 12.78
CA LYS A 100 -15.34 -5.29 12.66
C LYS A 100 -14.49 -4.17 13.27
N ILE A 101 -13.49 -4.52 14.07
CA ILE A 101 -12.66 -3.56 14.82
C ILE A 101 -11.20 -4.01 14.83
N PHE A 102 -10.32 -3.06 15.00
CA PHE A 102 -8.96 -3.25 15.52
C PHE A 102 -9.04 -3.00 17.02
N GLY A 103 -8.83 -4.04 17.83
CA GLY A 103 -9.12 -4.02 19.26
C GLY A 103 -7.88 -4.31 20.10
N CYS A 104 -7.83 -3.73 21.29
CA CYS A 104 -6.82 -4.08 22.29
C CYS A 104 -6.97 -5.55 22.72
N SER A 105 -5.86 -6.29 22.75
CA SER A 105 -5.81 -7.68 23.22
C SER A 105 -6.20 -7.80 24.70
N GLY A 106 -5.89 -6.79 25.50
CA GLY A 106 -6.27 -6.67 26.92
C GLY A 106 -7.73 -6.29 27.19
N TRP A 107 -8.67 -6.53 26.27
CA TRP A 107 -10.08 -6.13 26.46
C TRP A 107 -10.78 -6.87 27.60
N LYS A 108 -10.40 -8.13 27.85
CA LYS A 108 -10.89 -8.91 29.01
C LYS A 108 -10.41 -8.36 30.35
N GLU A 109 -9.35 -7.55 30.33
CA GLU A 109 -8.77 -6.90 31.50
C GLU A 109 -9.27 -5.45 31.66
N GLY A 110 -10.33 -5.08 30.94
CA GLY A 110 -11.00 -3.78 31.06
C GLY A 110 -10.56 -2.71 30.06
N CYS A 111 -9.56 -2.97 29.20
CA CYS A 111 -9.18 -1.99 28.18
C CYS A 111 -10.19 -1.96 27.02
N ASN A 112 -10.85 -0.82 26.83
CA ASN A 112 -11.88 -0.64 25.79
C ASN A 112 -11.39 0.08 24.53
N PHE A 113 -10.08 0.30 24.38
CA PHE A 113 -9.55 0.97 23.18
C PHE A 113 -9.79 0.12 21.93
N ARG A 114 -10.36 0.76 20.91
CA ARG A 114 -10.70 0.14 19.63
C ARG A 114 -10.80 1.17 18.52
N ILE A 115 -10.47 0.75 17.30
CA ILE A 115 -10.68 1.50 16.06
C ILE A 115 -11.61 0.69 15.18
N GLY A 116 -12.67 1.30 14.63
CA GLY A 116 -13.55 0.61 13.69
C GLY A 116 -12.84 0.22 12.40
N LYS A 117 -13.16 -0.95 11.83
CA LYS A 117 -12.68 -1.34 10.49
C LYS A 117 -13.27 -0.48 9.38
N THR A 118 -14.36 0.22 9.66
CA THR A 118 -14.97 1.17 8.74
C THR A 118 -15.14 2.49 9.46
N PHE A 119 -14.73 3.58 8.80
CA PHE A 119 -14.92 4.96 9.25
C PHE A 119 -15.65 5.73 8.17
N ARG A 120 -16.86 6.24 8.48
CA ARG A 120 -17.73 6.95 7.52
C ARG A 120 -17.88 6.24 6.16
N ARG A 121 -18.14 4.92 6.20
CA ARG A 121 -18.31 4.03 5.03
C ARG A 121 -17.05 3.76 4.21
N ILE A 122 -15.86 4.13 4.69
CA ILE A 122 -14.59 3.75 4.10
C ILE A 122 -13.89 2.74 5.00
N ASP A 123 -13.34 1.68 4.41
CA ASP A 123 -12.56 0.70 5.14
C ASP A 123 -11.21 1.26 5.56
N MET A 124 -10.88 1.04 6.82
CA MET A 124 -9.64 1.45 7.46
C MET A 124 -8.54 0.44 7.13
N PRO A 125 -7.51 0.83 6.36
CA PRO A 125 -6.40 -0.06 6.07
C PRO A 125 -5.59 -0.34 7.34
N ALA A 126 -5.15 -1.58 7.54
CA ALA A 126 -4.29 -1.92 8.68
C ALA A 126 -3.04 -1.02 8.75
N ALA A 127 -2.46 -0.64 7.62
CA ALA A 127 -1.32 0.30 7.56
C ALA A 127 -1.64 1.71 8.11
N ALA A 128 -2.88 2.20 7.91
CA ALA A 128 -3.33 3.45 8.49
C ALA A 128 -3.43 3.32 10.02
N VAL A 129 -3.98 2.20 10.51
CA VAL A 129 -4.05 1.91 11.95
C VAL A 129 -2.66 1.85 12.58
N LYS A 130 -1.72 1.11 11.98
CA LYS A 130 -0.31 1.08 12.43
C LYS A 130 0.27 2.48 12.58
N SER A 131 0.01 3.37 11.61
CA SER A 131 0.49 4.75 11.64
C SER A 131 -0.18 5.57 12.77
N LEU A 132 -1.48 5.40 12.97
CA LEU A 132 -2.24 6.07 14.02
C LEU A 132 -1.75 5.66 15.41
N LEU A 133 -1.46 4.37 15.64
CA LEU A 133 -1.01 3.84 16.93
C LEU A 133 0.35 4.41 17.37
N VAL A 134 1.22 4.75 16.42
CA VAL A 134 2.50 5.43 16.69
C VAL A 134 2.38 6.97 16.70
N GLY A 135 1.16 7.50 16.84
CA GLY A 135 0.90 8.94 16.99
C GLY A 135 0.95 9.75 15.69
N ARG A 136 1.02 9.11 14.52
CA ARG A 136 1.01 9.83 13.24
C ARG A 136 -0.41 10.17 12.82
N LYS A 137 -0.55 11.31 12.12
CA LYS A 137 -1.77 11.68 11.41
C LYS A 137 -1.82 10.99 10.05
N VAL A 138 -3.01 10.58 9.60
CA VAL A 138 -3.20 9.88 8.32
C VAL A 138 -4.20 10.62 7.45
N LEU A 139 -3.78 11.08 6.27
CA LEU A 139 -4.68 11.62 5.25
C LEU A 139 -5.40 10.47 4.53
N MET A 140 -6.71 10.36 4.71
CA MET A 140 -7.58 9.45 3.98
C MET A 140 -8.42 10.23 2.98
N LYS A 141 -8.55 9.66 1.78
CA LYS A 141 -9.26 10.29 0.66
C LYS A 141 -10.58 9.60 0.37
N GLY A 142 -11.46 10.31 -0.35
CA GLY A 142 -12.60 9.67 -1.01
C GLY A 142 -13.86 9.56 -0.15
N PHE A 143 -13.98 10.30 0.95
CA PHE A 143 -15.23 10.38 1.71
C PHE A 143 -16.32 10.99 0.83
N GLN A 144 -17.56 10.54 1.00
CA GLN A 144 -18.69 10.98 0.18
C GLN A 144 -19.61 11.92 0.96
N SER A 145 -20.11 12.95 0.30
CA SER A 145 -21.16 13.86 0.77
C SER A 145 -22.10 14.23 -0.38
N GLU A 146 -23.21 14.90 -0.07
CA GLU A 146 -24.12 15.46 -1.08
C GLU A 146 -23.40 16.44 -2.04
N LYS A 147 -22.39 17.15 -1.56
CA LYS A 147 -21.60 18.13 -2.34
C LYS A 147 -20.43 17.50 -3.10
N GLY A 148 -20.31 16.18 -3.09
CA GLY A 148 -19.23 15.43 -3.72
C GLY A 148 -18.23 14.86 -2.71
N SER A 149 -17.05 14.48 -3.22
CA SER A 149 -16.05 13.78 -2.43
C SER A 149 -15.07 14.73 -1.71
N TYR A 150 -14.64 14.34 -0.51
CA TYR A 150 -13.69 15.10 0.31
C TYR A 150 -12.68 14.17 1.01
N ASP A 151 -11.60 14.77 1.50
CA ASP A 151 -10.51 14.08 2.20
C ASP A 151 -10.52 14.50 3.68
N LEU A 152 -10.07 13.61 4.57
CA LEU A 152 -9.93 13.88 6.02
C LEU A 152 -8.57 13.42 6.53
N VAL A 153 -8.03 14.16 7.50
CA VAL A 153 -6.90 13.74 8.30
C VAL A 153 -7.43 13.08 9.56
N LEU A 154 -7.08 11.81 9.77
CA LEU A 154 -7.38 11.03 10.97
C LEU A 154 -6.21 11.07 11.94
N TYR A 155 -6.52 11.06 13.23
CA TYR A 155 -5.54 11.02 14.32
C TYR A 155 -6.17 10.45 15.59
N ILE A 156 -5.35 10.01 16.53
CA ILE A 156 -5.81 9.58 17.86
C ILE A 156 -5.56 10.72 18.84
N GLU A 157 -6.59 11.09 19.58
CA GLU A 157 -6.51 12.07 20.66
C GLU A 157 -7.39 11.56 21.80
N ASN A 158 -6.87 11.60 23.03
CA ASN A 158 -7.57 11.07 24.22
C ASN A 158 -8.09 9.63 24.02
N TYR A 159 -7.28 8.79 23.36
CA TYR A 159 -7.60 7.39 23.04
C TYR A 159 -8.81 7.19 22.12
N GLU A 160 -9.26 8.24 21.44
CA GLU A 160 -10.35 8.20 20.47
C GLU A 160 -9.86 8.57 19.07
N LEU A 161 -10.44 7.95 18.05
CA LEU A 161 -10.21 8.33 16.66
C LEU A 161 -10.94 9.66 16.37
N LYS A 162 -10.17 10.70 16.07
CA LYS A 162 -10.67 12.01 15.64
C LYS A 162 -10.37 12.24 14.17
N SER A 163 -11.05 13.23 13.60
CA SER A 163 -10.81 13.67 12.24
C SER A 163 -10.90 15.18 12.10
N ARG A 164 -10.20 15.72 11.09
CA ARG A 164 -10.30 17.12 10.65
C ARG A 164 -10.13 17.20 9.13
N PHE A 165 -10.51 18.34 8.54
CA PHE A 165 -10.14 18.61 7.16
C PHE A 165 -8.62 18.84 7.04
N PRO A 166 -8.01 18.40 5.93
CA PRO A 166 -6.60 18.66 5.68
C PRO A 166 -6.32 20.13 5.41
N ASP A 167 -5.15 20.58 5.84
CA ASP A 167 -4.61 21.87 5.47
C ASP A 167 -4.18 21.87 3.99
N PRO A 168 -4.16 23.02 3.28
CA PRO A 168 -3.76 23.07 1.87
C PRO A 168 -2.36 22.47 1.59
N SER A 169 -1.46 22.53 2.57
CA SER A 169 -0.12 21.94 2.49
C SER A 169 -0.16 20.40 2.50
N GLU A 170 -1.06 19.79 3.28
CA GLU A 170 -1.25 18.32 3.34
C GLU A 170 -1.85 17.76 2.04
N LEU A 171 -2.58 18.59 1.29
CA LEU A 171 -3.09 18.27 -0.04
C LEU A 171 -2.08 18.54 -1.17
N SER A 172 -0.93 19.13 -0.86
CA SER A 172 0.02 19.55 -1.89
C SER A 172 0.65 18.35 -2.61
N LEU A 173 0.62 18.40 -3.94
CA LEU A 173 1.36 17.48 -4.80
C LEU A 173 2.81 17.95 -5.04
N GLY A 174 3.16 19.15 -4.59
CA GLY A 174 4.45 19.77 -4.82
C GLY A 174 4.35 21.27 -5.04
N VAL A 175 5.52 21.86 -5.28
CA VAL A 175 5.69 23.30 -5.48
C VAL A 175 5.40 23.67 -6.93
N CYS A 176 4.58 24.70 -7.14
CA CYS A 176 4.23 25.21 -8.46
C CYS A 176 5.48 25.73 -9.18
N PRO A 177 5.74 25.31 -10.43
CA PRO A 177 6.93 25.74 -11.16
C PRO A 177 6.94 27.24 -11.47
N ILE A 178 5.76 27.86 -11.62
CA ILE A 178 5.58 29.29 -11.91
C ILE A 178 5.78 30.13 -10.64
N CYS A 179 4.91 29.99 -9.64
CA CYS A 179 4.82 30.93 -8.50
C CYS A 179 5.27 30.36 -7.14
N LYS A 180 5.80 29.14 -7.11
CA LYS A 180 6.30 28.45 -5.90
C LYS A 180 5.27 28.18 -4.78
N LYS A 181 4.00 28.46 -4.98
CA LYS A 181 2.91 28.02 -4.08
C LYS A 181 2.51 26.56 -4.35
N HIS A 182 1.65 25.98 -3.51
CA HIS A 182 1.28 24.57 -3.63
C HIS A 182 0.44 24.27 -4.88
N VAL A 183 0.72 23.15 -5.54
CA VAL A 183 -0.18 22.54 -6.53
C VAL A 183 -1.04 21.51 -5.82
N VAL A 184 -2.34 21.51 -6.12
CA VAL A 184 -3.33 20.61 -5.53
C VAL A 184 -4.12 19.88 -6.61
N GLU A 185 -4.71 18.76 -6.22
CA GLU A 185 -5.61 17.99 -7.06
C GLU A 185 -7.05 18.51 -6.95
N ARG A 186 -7.71 18.74 -8.09
CA ARG A 186 -9.14 19.04 -8.20
C ARG A 186 -9.85 17.88 -8.90
N SER A 187 -11.17 17.97 -9.10
CA SER A 187 -11.96 16.90 -9.73
C SER A 187 -11.44 16.55 -11.14
N THR A 188 -11.25 17.55 -12.00
CA THR A 188 -10.92 17.35 -13.43
C THR A 188 -9.52 17.83 -13.83
N PHE A 189 -8.77 18.45 -12.92
CA PHE A 189 -7.44 18.98 -13.19
C PHE A 189 -6.58 19.08 -11.93
N PHE A 190 -5.29 19.27 -12.11
CA PHE A 190 -4.35 19.73 -11.10
C PHE A 190 -4.14 21.23 -11.31
N SER A 191 -4.12 22.04 -10.25
CA SER A 191 -3.86 23.48 -10.37
C SER A 191 -3.04 24.03 -9.22
N CYS A 192 -2.43 25.20 -9.43
CA CYS A 192 -1.93 25.99 -8.33
C CYS A 192 -3.07 26.33 -7.35
N SER A 193 -2.74 26.37 -6.07
CA SER A 193 -3.60 26.86 -4.99
C SER A 193 -3.82 28.37 -5.05
N ASN A 194 -2.94 29.12 -5.72
CA ASN A 194 -3.07 30.55 -5.92
C ASN A 194 -3.98 30.85 -7.10
N ALA A 195 -5.13 31.48 -6.85
CA ALA A 195 -6.10 31.82 -7.90
C ALA A 195 -5.52 32.72 -9.02
N LYS A 196 -4.50 33.54 -8.70
CA LYS A 196 -3.82 34.41 -9.69
C LYS A 196 -2.79 33.68 -10.58
N CYS A 197 -2.50 32.41 -10.30
CA CYS A 197 -1.50 31.63 -11.05
C CYS A 197 -2.18 30.72 -12.08
N SER A 198 -1.71 30.76 -13.32
CA SER A 198 -2.27 30.01 -14.47
C SER A 198 -1.84 28.54 -14.54
N PHE A 199 -0.98 28.05 -13.63
CA PHE A 199 -0.51 26.67 -13.67
C PHE A 199 -1.68 25.69 -13.49
N ARG A 200 -1.95 24.90 -14.54
CA ARG A 200 -3.05 23.93 -14.59
C ARG A 200 -2.73 22.78 -15.54
N LEU A 201 -2.99 21.54 -15.14
CA LEU A 201 -2.93 20.35 -16.00
C LEU A 201 -4.26 19.61 -15.91
N PRO A 202 -5.02 19.43 -16.99
CA PRO A 202 -6.16 18.52 -17.00
C PRO A 202 -5.76 17.11 -16.57
N LYS A 203 -6.61 16.43 -15.80
CA LYS A 203 -6.36 15.01 -15.44
C LYS A 203 -6.43 14.10 -16.65
N THR A 204 -7.19 14.48 -17.67
CA THR A 204 -7.19 13.81 -18.97
C THR A 204 -6.34 14.61 -19.93
N PHE A 205 -5.24 14.03 -20.41
CA PHE A 205 -4.32 14.64 -21.35
C PHE A 205 -4.13 13.69 -22.53
N LEU A 206 -4.54 14.13 -23.74
CA LEU A 206 -4.58 13.30 -24.96
C LEU A 206 -5.19 11.91 -24.72
N GLU A 207 -6.39 11.92 -24.11
CA GLU A 207 -7.20 10.76 -23.73
C GLU A 207 -6.60 9.83 -22.67
N GLN A 208 -5.42 10.14 -22.14
CA GLN A 208 -4.83 9.40 -21.03
C GLN A 208 -5.05 10.10 -19.71
N THR A 209 -5.25 9.30 -18.65
CA THR A 209 -5.41 9.82 -17.29
C THR A 209 -4.05 10.04 -16.63
N ILE A 210 -3.73 11.30 -16.36
CA ILE A 210 -2.57 11.71 -15.59
C ILE A 210 -2.82 11.46 -14.09
N LYS A 211 -2.01 10.57 -13.51
CA LYS A 211 -2.10 10.20 -12.10
C LYS A 211 -1.48 11.28 -11.21
N ALA A 212 -1.98 11.42 -9.98
CA ALA A 212 -1.38 12.32 -8.98
C ALA A 212 0.11 12.02 -8.73
N SER A 213 0.53 10.76 -8.84
CA SER A 213 1.95 10.36 -8.75
C SER A 213 2.80 10.93 -9.90
N GLN A 214 2.27 10.97 -11.12
CA GLN A 214 2.94 11.57 -12.27
C GLN A 214 3.03 13.09 -12.09
N MET A 215 1.97 13.74 -11.61
CA MET A 215 2.02 15.17 -11.26
C MET A 215 3.07 15.46 -10.16
N LYS A 216 3.11 14.66 -9.09
CA LYS A 216 4.15 14.77 -8.04
C LYS A 216 5.56 14.68 -8.63
N LYS A 217 5.78 13.75 -9.58
CA LYS A 217 7.07 13.60 -10.28
C LYS A 217 7.36 14.80 -11.17
N LEU A 218 6.39 15.27 -11.95
CA LEU A 218 6.54 16.47 -12.79
C LEU A 218 6.99 17.68 -11.96
N LEU A 219 6.37 17.90 -10.80
CA LEU A 219 6.70 19.03 -9.93
C LEU A 219 8.07 18.89 -9.26
N ARG A 220 8.47 17.66 -8.92
CA ARG A 220 9.73 17.39 -8.21
C ARG A 220 10.95 17.31 -9.15
N SER A 221 10.82 16.59 -10.25
CA SER A 221 11.92 16.29 -11.19
C SER A 221 11.79 16.98 -12.55
N GLY A 222 10.78 17.83 -12.74
CA GLY A 222 10.54 18.53 -14.01
C GLY A 222 9.93 17.67 -15.12
N LYS A 223 9.74 16.36 -14.87
CA LYS A 223 9.10 15.42 -15.80
C LYS A 223 8.34 14.29 -15.11
N THR A 224 7.36 13.72 -15.80
CA THR A 224 6.60 12.53 -15.36
C THR A 224 7.36 11.23 -15.59
N ASP A 225 6.81 10.11 -15.10
CA ASP A 225 7.12 8.80 -15.69
C ASP A 225 6.58 8.69 -17.12
N LEU A 226 6.93 7.60 -17.79
CA LEU A 226 6.32 7.25 -19.08
C LEU A 226 4.79 7.19 -18.92
N ILE A 227 4.10 7.86 -19.83
CA ILE A 227 2.66 7.79 -20.02
C ILE A 227 2.45 7.05 -21.33
N GLU A 228 1.73 5.94 -21.25
CA GLU A 228 1.50 5.06 -22.38
C GLU A 228 0.19 5.43 -23.08
N GLY A 229 0.15 5.26 -24.40
CA GLY A 229 -1.08 5.35 -25.20
C GLY A 229 -1.62 6.76 -25.46
N LEU A 230 -0.80 7.79 -25.40
CA LEU A 230 -1.23 9.16 -25.73
C LEU A 230 -1.62 9.25 -27.20
N LYS A 231 -2.76 9.87 -27.52
CA LYS A 231 -3.21 9.98 -28.93
C LYS A 231 -2.61 11.20 -29.63
N GLY A 232 -1.90 10.95 -30.73
CA GLY A 232 -1.19 11.94 -31.56
C GLY A 232 -1.92 12.34 -32.83
N GLY A 233 -3.25 12.46 -32.79
CA GLY A 233 -4.06 12.81 -33.95
C GLY A 233 -3.84 11.84 -35.12
N LYS A 234 -3.17 12.30 -36.19
CA LYS A 234 -2.88 11.52 -37.40
C LYS A 234 -1.84 10.40 -37.21
N HIS A 235 -1.07 10.43 -36.13
CA HIS A 235 0.09 9.55 -35.93
C HIS A 235 -0.19 8.33 -35.03
N GLY A 236 -1.46 8.06 -34.72
CA GLY A 236 -1.84 6.97 -33.82
C GLY A 236 -1.48 7.27 -32.35
N THR A 237 -1.24 6.22 -31.57
CA THR A 237 -0.86 6.31 -30.16
C THR A 237 0.66 6.30 -29.98
N PHE A 238 1.16 7.02 -28.98
CA PHE A 238 2.57 7.05 -28.64
C PHE A 238 2.78 7.15 -27.13
N ASP A 239 3.95 6.70 -26.67
CA ASP A 239 4.32 6.73 -25.26
C ASP A 239 5.38 7.80 -25.04
N THR A 240 5.21 8.63 -24.01
CA THR A 240 6.21 9.67 -23.71
C THR A 240 6.12 10.17 -22.27
N ARG A 241 7.05 11.02 -21.87
CA ARG A 241 7.02 11.75 -20.60
C ARG A 241 6.54 13.17 -20.86
N LEU A 242 5.77 13.72 -19.92
CA LEU A 242 5.44 15.14 -19.92
C LEU A 242 6.48 15.89 -19.11
N GLY A 243 7.02 16.96 -19.70
CA GLY A 243 7.72 18.04 -19.03
C GLY A 243 6.84 19.30 -18.96
N TYR A 244 7.36 20.35 -18.33
CA TYR A 244 6.71 21.64 -18.28
C TYR A 244 7.69 22.76 -18.60
N ASP A 245 7.42 23.45 -19.69
CA ASP A 245 8.13 24.63 -20.17
C ASP A 245 7.59 25.86 -19.43
N ARG A 246 8.43 26.42 -18.55
CA ARG A 246 8.07 27.54 -17.69
C ARG A 246 8.03 28.87 -18.44
N GLU A 247 8.85 29.01 -19.48
CA GLU A 247 8.96 30.24 -20.27
C GLU A 247 7.72 30.42 -21.12
N ASN A 248 7.28 29.34 -21.78
CA ASN A 248 6.11 29.36 -22.66
C ASN A 248 4.81 28.91 -21.97
N ASN A 249 4.85 28.64 -20.66
CA ASN A 249 3.71 28.16 -19.86
C ASN A 249 2.95 26.99 -20.53
N ARG A 250 3.67 25.97 -21.00
CA ARG A 250 3.08 24.84 -21.74
C ARG A 250 3.71 23.50 -21.34
N TYR A 251 2.96 22.43 -21.53
CA TYR A 251 3.50 21.08 -21.40
C TYR A 251 4.30 20.71 -22.64
N SER A 252 5.39 20.00 -22.44
CA SER A 252 6.26 19.50 -23.51
C SER A 252 6.40 17.99 -23.43
N PHE A 253 6.64 17.35 -24.58
CA PHE A 253 7.04 15.95 -24.62
C PHE A 253 8.55 15.87 -24.42
N VAL A 254 8.99 15.03 -23.49
CA VAL A 254 10.43 14.86 -23.18
C VAL A 254 10.81 13.39 -23.23
N LYS A 255 12.09 13.13 -23.51
CA LYS A 255 12.67 11.78 -23.50
C LYS A 255 12.85 11.26 -22.06
#